data_AF-A0A519ZJR4-F1
#
_entry.id   AF-A0A519ZJR4-F1
#
_cell.length_a   1.000
_cell.length_b   1.000
_cell.length_c   1.000
_cell.angle_alpha   90.00
_cell.angle_beta   90.00
_cell.angle_gamma   90.00
#
_symmetry.space_group_name_H-M   'P 1'
#
loop_
_entity.id
_entity.type
_entity.pdbx_description
1 polymer ?
#
loop_
_entity_poly.entity_id
_entity_poly.type
_entity_poly.pdbx_seq_one_letter_code
_entity_poly.pdbx_strand_id
1 'polypeptide(L)'
;MKILLGFFRYLLAVLGLLAVLITLLSGLPTAVWWVQALGFPRLQVLGVLVLTTAGLLALGWPRHPRLLRLGLLAGALALVVQASYLWPYLPFAPKAVADASPAQAQDSASRVRVLVINVLISNRQDVRLRQLVKDTNPDILLALEPDD
;
A
#
# COMPACT_ATOMS: atom_id res chain seq x y z
N MET A 1 -17.20 -34.61 2.54
CA MET A 1 -17.54 -33.25 3.02
C MET A 1 -16.77 -32.79 4.27
N LYS A 2 -16.73 -33.58 5.37
CA LYS A 2 -16.03 -33.16 6.62
C LYS A 2 -14.51 -32.96 6.48
N ILE A 3 -13.85 -33.75 5.63
CA ILE A 3 -12.40 -33.64 5.37
C ILE A 3 -12.07 -32.34 4.61
N LEU A 4 -12.84 -32.04 3.56
CA LEU A 4 -12.69 -30.82 2.75
C LEU A 4 -12.88 -29.54 3.57
N LEU A 5 -13.92 -29.50 4.41
CA LEU A 5 -14.15 -28.39 5.36
C LEU A 5 -13.07 -28.31 6.44
N GLY A 6 -12.42 -29.43 6.77
CA GLY A 6 -11.25 -29.43 7.66
C GLY A 6 -10.07 -28.75 6.97
N PHE A 7 -9.72 -29.22 5.77
CA PHE A 7 -8.65 -28.66 4.95
C PHE A 7 -8.79 -27.15 4.76
N PHE A 8 -9.98 -26.67 4.37
CA PHE A 8 -10.20 -25.25 4.13
C PHE A 8 -10.02 -24.40 5.39
N ARG A 9 -10.44 -24.87 6.57
CA ARG A 9 -10.19 -24.15 7.84
C ARG A 9 -8.70 -24.00 8.13
N TYR A 10 -7.91 -25.06 7.94
CA TYR A 10 -6.46 -25.00 8.12
C TYR A 10 -5.83 -24.06 7.09
N LEU A 11 -6.27 -24.11 5.83
CA LEU A 11 -5.79 -23.21 4.78
C LEU A 11 -6.05 -21.74 5.14
N LEU A 12 -7.29 -21.39 5.53
CA LEU A 12 -7.64 -20.03 5.96
C LEU A 12 -6.81 -19.58 7.17
N ALA A 13 -6.58 -20.48 8.12
CA ALA A 13 -5.79 -20.18 9.31
C ALA A 13 -4.32 -19.90 8.99
N VAL A 14 -3.71 -20.68 8.10
CA VAL A 14 -2.33 -20.49 7.66
C VAL A 14 -2.20 -19.18 6.88
N LEU A 15 -3.09 -18.94 5.91
CA LEU A 15 -3.08 -17.69 5.14
C LEU A 15 -3.33 -16.47 6.02
N GLY A 16 -4.27 -16.56 6.97
CA GLY A 16 -4.56 -15.51 7.92
C GLY A 16 -3.38 -15.22 8.83
N LEU A 17 -2.71 -16.26 9.34
CA LEU A 17 -1.49 -16.11 10.14
C LEU A 17 -0.37 -15.43 9.34
N LEU A 18 -0.13 -15.85 8.10
CA LEU A 18 0.88 -15.23 7.24
C LEU A 18 0.55 -13.74 6.99
N ALA A 19 -0.71 -13.41 6.72
CA ALA A 19 -1.13 -12.03 6.49
C ALA A 19 -0.99 -11.15 7.75
N VAL A 20 -1.27 -11.71 8.93
CA VAL A 20 -1.00 -11.04 10.22
C VAL A 20 0.50 -10.80 10.40
N LEU A 21 1.34 -11.80 10.15
CA LEU A 21 2.80 -11.67 10.27
C LEU A 21 3.35 -10.61 9.30
N ILE A 22 2.90 -10.60 8.05
CA ILE A 22 3.27 -9.57 7.06
C ILE A 22 2.86 -8.17 7.56
N THR A 23 1.66 -8.05 8.13
CA THR A 23 1.18 -6.78 8.70
C THR A 23 2.06 -6.29 9.84
N LEU A 24 2.49 -7.18 10.74
CA LEU A 24 3.37 -6.82 11.85
C LEU A 24 4.79 -6.48 11.37
N LEU A 25 5.36 -7.31 10.50
CA LEU A 25 6.73 -7.13 10.00
C LEU A 25 6.86 -5.87 9.14
N SER A 26 5.89 -5.59 8.27
CA SER A 26 5.90 -4.38 7.42
C SER A 26 5.76 -3.06 8.19
N GLY A 27 5.37 -3.11 9.47
CA GLY A 27 5.31 -1.96 10.37
C GLY A 27 6.60 -1.68 11.16
N LEU A 28 7.62 -2.57 11.07
CA LEU A 28 8.85 -2.41 11.84
C LEU A 28 9.73 -1.28 11.27
N PRO A 29 10.27 -0.38 12.12
CA PRO A 29 11.20 0.65 11.68
C PRO A 29 12.60 0.04 11.46
N THR A 30 12.84 -0.50 10.27
CA THR A 30 14.11 -1.15 9.93
C THR A 30 14.60 -0.78 8.53
N ALA A 31 15.92 -0.71 8.38
CA ALA A 31 16.60 -0.52 7.10
C ALA A 31 16.71 -1.81 6.27
N VAL A 32 16.25 -2.95 6.80
CA VAL A 32 16.32 -4.24 6.12
C VAL A 32 15.37 -4.26 4.92
N TRP A 33 15.94 -4.30 3.71
CA TRP A 33 15.20 -4.12 2.45
C TRP A 33 14.03 -5.11 2.29
N TRP A 34 14.20 -6.38 2.66
CA TRP A 34 13.15 -7.37 2.48
C TRP A 34 11.97 -7.16 3.44
N VAL A 35 12.21 -6.56 4.62
CA VAL A 35 11.13 -6.18 5.55
C VAL A 35 10.34 -5.01 4.97
N GLN A 36 11.01 -4.03 4.37
CA GLN A 36 10.36 -2.93 3.67
C GLN A 36 9.55 -3.42 2.46
N ALA A 37 10.07 -4.43 1.74
CA ALA A 37 9.38 -5.06 0.61
C ALA A 37 8.01 -5.66 1.01
N LEU A 38 7.86 -6.15 2.26
CA LEU A 38 6.59 -6.64 2.79
C LEU A 38 5.51 -5.55 2.91
N GLY A 39 5.90 -4.27 2.91
CA GLY A 39 5.00 -3.12 2.95
C GLY A 39 4.42 -2.73 1.60
N PHE A 40 4.85 -3.31 0.48
CA PHE A 40 4.30 -3.00 -0.84
C PHE A 40 2.90 -3.62 -1.10
N PRO A 41 2.63 -4.91 -0.81
CA PRO A 41 1.37 -5.55 -1.16
C PRO A 41 0.22 -5.27 -0.16
N ARG A 42 0.08 -4.03 0.35
CA ARG A 42 -0.89 -3.70 1.43
C ARG A 42 -2.33 -4.07 1.07
N LEU A 43 -2.76 -3.75 -0.15
CA LEU A 43 -4.12 -4.02 -0.60
C LEU A 43 -4.40 -5.54 -0.72
N GLN A 44 -3.42 -6.31 -1.21
CA GLN A 44 -3.50 -7.76 -1.30
C GLN A 44 -3.57 -8.39 0.10
N VAL A 45 -2.75 -7.92 1.04
CA VAL A 45 -2.75 -8.38 2.43
C VAL A 45 -4.10 -8.07 3.11
N LEU A 46 -4.64 -6.86 2.91
CA LEU A 46 -5.97 -6.50 3.39
C LEU A 46 -7.04 -7.46 2.84
N GLY A 47 -7.02 -7.74 1.53
CA GLY A 47 -7.94 -8.67 0.89
C GLY A 47 -7.85 -10.09 1.47
N VAL A 48 -6.64 -10.62 1.67
CA VAL A 48 -6.44 -11.92 2.32
C VAL A 48 -7.00 -11.90 3.74
N LEU A 49 -6.70 -10.88 4.54
CA LEU A 49 -7.22 -10.75 5.91
C LEU A 49 -8.75 -10.73 5.94
N VAL A 50 -9.41 -10.04 5.02
CA VAL A 50 -10.89 -10.02 4.92
C VAL A 50 -11.39 -11.42 4.63
N LEU A 51 -10.85 -12.08 3.61
CA LEU A 51 -11.29 -13.42 3.19
C LEU A 51 -11.07 -14.47 4.29
N THR A 52 -9.90 -14.45 4.93
CA THR A 52 -9.57 -15.42 5.98
C THR A 52 -10.37 -15.18 7.25
N THR A 53 -10.55 -13.93 7.66
CA THR A 53 -11.32 -13.59 8.87
C THR A 53 -12.80 -13.89 8.67
N ALA A 54 -13.39 -13.45 7.56
CA ALA A 54 -14.79 -13.72 7.23
C ALA A 54 -15.03 -15.23 7.02
N GLY A 55 -14.12 -15.92 6.33
CA GLY A 55 -14.20 -17.37 6.11
C GLY A 55 -14.14 -18.17 7.42
N LEU A 56 -13.24 -17.82 8.33
CA LEU A 56 -13.14 -18.46 9.64
C LEU A 56 -14.38 -18.17 10.50
N LEU A 57 -14.91 -16.94 10.45
CA LEU A 57 -16.14 -16.57 11.15
C LEU A 57 -17.34 -17.37 10.64
N ALA A 58 -17.50 -17.50 9.32
CA ALA A 58 -18.62 -18.20 8.70
C ALA A 58 -18.56 -19.72 8.89
N LEU A 59 -17.39 -20.33 8.78
CA LEU A 59 -17.23 -21.80 8.86
C LEU A 59 -17.05 -22.33 10.28
N GLY A 60 -16.65 -21.45 11.20
CA GLY A 60 -16.27 -21.79 12.57
C GLY A 60 -15.13 -22.80 12.64
N TRP A 61 -14.74 -23.17 13.86
CA TRP A 61 -13.74 -24.21 14.09
C TRP A 61 -14.01 -24.99 15.39
N PRO A 62 -14.96 -25.94 15.37
CA PRO A 62 -15.39 -26.66 16.57
C PRO A 62 -14.26 -27.42 17.27
N ARG A 63 -13.28 -27.93 16.50
CA ARG A 63 -12.11 -28.64 17.04
C ARG A 63 -11.13 -27.73 17.78
N HIS A 64 -11.06 -26.44 17.41
CA HIS A 64 -10.07 -25.49 17.92
C HIS A 64 -10.70 -24.14 18.27
N PRO A 65 -11.67 -24.08 19.20
CA PRO A 65 -12.44 -22.86 19.47
C PRO A 65 -11.58 -21.73 20.05
N ARG A 66 -10.51 -22.05 20.79
CA ARG A 66 -9.55 -21.06 21.30
C ARG A 66 -8.74 -20.42 20.17
N LEU A 67 -8.19 -21.25 19.27
CA LEU A 67 -7.42 -20.77 18.11
C LEU A 67 -8.30 -19.95 17.16
N LEU A 68 -9.57 -20.34 16.98
CA LEU A 68 -10.53 -19.55 16.21
C LEU A 68 -10.67 -18.14 16.79
N ARG A 69 -10.95 -18.01 18.10
CA ARG A 69 -11.10 -16.70 18.74
C ARG A 69 -9.84 -15.85 18.65
N LEU A 70 -8.67 -16.45 18.86
CA LEU A 70 -7.38 -15.75 18.72
C LEU A 70 -7.15 -15.31 17.28
N GLY A 71 -7.40 -16.18 16.30
CA GLY A 71 -7.25 -15.88 14.88
C GLY A 71 -8.20 -14.77 14.42
N LEU A 72 -9.46 -14.79 14.87
CA LEU A 72 -10.43 -13.73 14.58
C LEU A 72 -10.02 -12.39 15.21
N LEU A 73 -9.55 -12.40 16.46
CA LEU A 73 -9.07 -11.19 17.12
C LEU A 73 -7.83 -10.62 16.41
N ALA A 74 -6.83 -11.46 16.13
CA ALA A 74 -5.62 -11.07 15.44
C ALA A 74 -5.92 -10.56 14.02
N GLY A 75 -6.79 -11.25 13.29
CA GLY A 75 -7.25 -10.84 11.95
C GLY A 75 -7.97 -9.50 11.97
N ALA A 76 -8.88 -9.28 12.94
CA ALA A 76 -9.58 -8.01 13.11
C ALA A 76 -8.62 -6.85 13.42
N LEU A 77 -7.65 -7.05 14.32
CA LEU A 77 -6.63 -6.05 14.62
C LEU A 77 -5.76 -5.75 13.39
N ALA A 78 -5.31 -6.77 12.68
CA ALA A 78 -4.52 -6.61 11.47
C ALA A 78 -5.31 -5.90 10.35
N LEU A 79 -6.61 -6.14 10.23
CA LEU A 79 -7.49 -5.41 9.31
C LEU A 79 -7.52 -3.92 9.62
N VAL A 80 -7.67 -3.55 10.90
CA VAL A 80 -7.65 -2.14 11.31
C VAL A 80 -6.31 -1.50 10.98
N VAL A 81 -5.20 -2.19 11.23
CA VAL A 81 -3.85 -1.69 10.90
C VAL A 81 -3.66 -1.52 9.38
N GLN A 82 -4.03 -2.51 8.57
CA GLN A 82 -3.91 -2.38 7.11
C GLN A 82 -4.84 -1.30 6.54
N ALA A 83 -6.06 -1.20 7.08
CA ALA A 83 -7.00 -0.16 6.69
C ALA A 83 -6.49 1.24 7.05
N SER A 84 -5.81 1.42 8.19
CA SER A 84 -5.25 2.72 8.56
C SER A 84 -4.11 3.15 7.63
N TYR A 85 -3.28 2.22 7.15
CA TYR A 85 -2.28 2.51 6.12
C TYR A 85 -2.90 2.92 4.78
N LEU A 86 -4.05 2.34 4.44
CA LEU A 86 -4.74 2.63 3.19
C LEU A 86 -5.65 3.87 3.27
N TRP A 87 -6.00 4.30 4.50
CA TRP A 87 -6.90 5.43 4.75
C TRP A 87 -6.58 6.68 3.91
N PRO A 88 -5.33 7.18 3.83
CA PRO A 88 -5.01 8.41 3.08
C PRO A 88 -5.27 8.32 1.57
N TYR A 89 -5.43 7.11 1.03
CA TYR A 89 -5.64 6.87 -0.39
C TYR A 89 -7.13 6.74 -0.77
N LEU A 90 -8.05 6.77 0.20
CA LEU A 90 -9.48 6.73 -0.09
C LEU A 90 -9.98 8.11 -0.59
N PRO A 91 -10.95 8.15 -1.53
CA PRO A 91 -11.42 9.41 -2.13
C PRO A 91 -11.98 10.43 -1.13
N PHE A 92 -12.43 9.97 0.04
CA PHE A 92 -13.04 10.77 1.08
C PHE A 92 -12.08 11.05 2.26
N ALA A 93 -10.83 10.58 2.18
CA ALA A 93 -9.84 10.89 3.19
C ALA A 93 -9.45 12.39 3.12
N PRO A 94 -9.22 13.05 4.26
CA PRO A 94 -8.80 14.43 4.27
C PRO A 94 -7.44 14.56 3.56
N LYS A 95 -7.32 15.58 2.70
CA LYS A 95 -6.04 15.89 2.04
C LYS A 95 -5.02 16.30 3.10
N ALA A 96 -3.82 15.73 3.02
CA ALA A 96 -2.71 16.13 3.90
C ALA A 96 -2.25 17.58 3.65
N VAL A 97 -2.48 18.09 2.43
CA VAL A 97 -2.16 19.45 2.00
C VAL A 97 -3.40 20.05 1.35
N ALA A 98 -3.78 21.25 1.76
CA ALA A 98 -4.91 21.96 1.18
C ALA A 98 -4.63 22.33 -0.29
N ASP A 99 -5.68 22.35 -1.11
CA ASP A 99 -5.56 22.89 -2.46
C ASP A 99 -5.26 24.40 -2.41
N ALA A 100 -4.46 24.87 -3.37
CA ALA A 100 -4.30 26.30 -3.56
C ALA A 100 -5.62 26.93 -4.00
N SER A 101 -5.98 28.06 -3.37
CA SER A 101 -7.05 28.92 -3.89
C SER A 101 -6.70 29.46 -5.29
N PRO A 102 -7.67 29.89 -6.09
CA PRO A 102 -7.41 30.48 -7.41
C PRO A 102 -6.43 31.66 -7.35
N ALA A 103 -6.49 32.50 -6.31
CA ALA A 103 -5.57 33.61 -6.11
C ALA A 103 -4.14 33.14 -5.81
N GLN A 104 -3.97 32.13 -4.95
CA GLN A 104 -2.67 31.53 -4.65
C GLN A 104 -2.07 30.81 -5.86
N ALA A 105 -2.90 30.17 -6.67
CA ALA A 105 -2.44 29.50 -7.89
C ALA A 105 -1.93 30.50 -8.96
N GLN A 106 -2.41 31.75 -8.93
CA GLN A 106 -1.97 32.83 -9.81
C GLN A 106 -0.75 33.59 -9.28
N ASP A 107 -0.44 33.49 -7.98
CA ASP A 107 0.73 34.12 -7.38
C ASP A 107 2.01 33.44 -7.88
N SER A 108 2.71 34.15 -8.77
CA SER A 108 3.97 33.67 -9.36
C SER A 108 5.18 33.93 -8.46
N ALA A 109 5.06 34.78 -7.43
CA ALA A 109 6.14 35.09 -6.49
C ALA A 109 6.26 34.03 -5.38
N SER A 110 5.16 33.36 -5.02
CA SER A 110 5.11 32.37 -3.95
C SER A 110 4.86 30.94 -4.47
N ARG A 111 5.41 30.60 -5.64
CA ARG A 111 5.23 29.29 -6.30
C ARG A 111 6.57 28.66 -6.64
N VAL A 112 6.64 27.33 -6.46
CA VAL A 112 7.74 26.49 -6.96
C VAL A 112 7.16 25.45 -7.92
N ARG A 113 7.70 25.36 -9.14
CA ARG A 113 7.34 24.38 -10.16
C ARG A 113 8.33 23.22 -10.12
N VAL A 114 7.81 22.02 -9.89
CA VAL A 114 8.62 20.79 -9.86
C VAL A 114 8.17 19.87 -10.99
N LEU A 115 9.11 19.47 -11.85
CA LEU A 115 8.91 18.42 -12.85
C LEU A 115 9.58 17.13 -12.35
N VAL A 116 8.80 16.09 -12.14
CA VAL A 116 9.28 14.74 -11.81
C VAL A 116 9.05 13.83 -13.00
N ILE A 117 10.10 13.16 -13.47
CA ILE A 117 10.04 12.31 -14.67
C ILE A 117 10.90 11.05 -14.52
N ASN A 118 10.37 9.89 -14.92
CA ASN A 118 11.16 8.69 -15.16
C ASN A 118 11.46 8.60 -16.65
N VAL A 119 12.76 8.66 -17.00
CA VAL A 119 13.22 8.74 -18.40
C VAL A 119 13.35 7.37 -19.04
N LEU A 120 13.50 6.29 -18.24
CA LEU A 120 13.98 4.96 -18.62
C LEU A 120 15.43 5.01 -19.17
N ILE A 121 16.34 4.26 -18.57
CA ILE A 121 17.79 4.30 -18.89
C ILE A 121 18.07 4.11 -20.39
N SER A 122 17.31 3.27 -21.08
CA SER A 122 17.50 2.98 -22.52
C SER A 122 16.89 4.04 -23.46
N ASN A 123 16.23 5.07 -22.93
CA ASN A 123 15.61 6.10 -23.75
C ASN A 123 16.67 6.99 -24.41
N ARG A 124 16.49 7.26 -25.70
CA ARG A 124 17.38 8.10 -26.52
C ARG A 124 16.66 9.32 -27.12
N GLN A 125 15.43 9.60 -26.69
CA GLN A 125 14.63 10.73 -27.15
C GLN A 125 14.92 12.00 -26.33
N ASP A 126 16.18 12.40 -26.23
CA ASP A 126 16.62 13.54 -25.42
C ASP A 126 15.98 14.87 -25.87
N VAL A 127 15.77 15.04 -27.17
CA VAL A 127 15.10 16.22 -27.75
C VAL A 127 13.70 16.40 -27.15
N ARG A 128 12.93 15.30 -27.04
CA ARG A 128 11.57 15.34 -26.51
C ARG A 128 11.55 15.69 -25.03
N LEU A 129 12.51 15.16 -24.27
CA LEU A 129 12.68 15.48 -22.86
C LEU A 129 13.04 16.97 -22.68
N ARG A 130 14.01 17.47 -23.45
CA ARG A 130 14.41 18.90 -23.43
C ARG A 130 13.24 19.80 -23.79
N GLN A 131 12.42 19.42 -24.77
CA GLN A 131 11.24 20.17 -25.15
C GLN A 131 10.21 20.19 -24.02
N LEU A 132 9.92 19.04 -23.39
CA LEU A 132 9.02 18.98 -22.23
C LEU A 132 9.50 19.89 -21.08
N VAL A 133 10.80 19.89 -20.78
CA VAL A 133 11.39 20.77 -19.75
C VAL A 133 11.21 22.24 -20.12
N LYS A 134 11.43 22.61 -21.39
CA LYS A 134 11.23 23.99 -21.86
C LYS A 134 9.76 24.40 -21.78
N ASP A 135 8.85 23.54 -22.21
CA ASP A 135 7.41 23.81 -22.28
C ASP A 135 6.80 23.95 -20.87
N THR A 136 7.28 23.14 -19.91
CA THR A 136 6.81 23.19 -18.52
C THR A 136 7.54 24.22 -17.66
N ASN A 137 8.75 24.64 -18.08
CA ASN A 137 9.61 25.62 -17.43
C ASN A 137 9.70 25.42 -15.90
N PRO A 138 10.15 24.24 -15.40
CA PRO A 138 10.18 23.95 -13.97
C PRO A 138 11.33 24.68 -13.28
N ASP A 139 11.14 24.99 -12.00
CA ASP A 139 12.21 25.53 -11.14
C ASP A 139 13.09 24.40 -10.57
N ILE A 140 12.53 23.19 -10.44
CA ILE A 140 13.23 21.96 -10.03
C ILE A 140 12.89 20.82 -10.98
N LEU A 141 13.90 20.16 -11.55
CA LEU A 141 13.77 18.94 -12.35
C LEU A 141 14.31 17.73 -11.56
N LEU A 142 13.47 16.74 -11.30
CA LEU A 142 13.85 15.45 -10.71
C LEU A 142 13.73 14.35 -11.78
N ALA A 143 14.88 13.93 -12.33
CA ALA A 143 14.95 12.84 -13.30
C ALA A 143 15.28 11.52 -12.60
N LEU A 144 14.44 10.51 -12.80
CA LEU A 144 14.63 9.13 -12.38
C LEU A 144 15.17 8.33 -13.56
N GLU A 145 16.13 7.44 -13.29
CA GLU A 145 16.75 6.57 -14.28
C GLU A 145 17.37 7.31 -15.50
N PRO A 146 18.09 8.44 -15.34
CA PRO A 146 18.88 8.97 -16.44
C PRO A 146 20.04 8.02 -16.78
N ASP A 147 20.41 7.99 -18.05
CA ASP A 147 21.70 7.42 -18.48
C ASP A 147 22.83 8.44 -18.19
N ASP A 148 24.06 7.94 -18.05
CA ASP A 148 25.26 8.77 -17.77
C ASP A 148 25.62 9.73 -18.93
#